data_AF-A0A6M1ZJE4-F1
#
_entry.id   AF-A0A6M1ZJE4-F1
#
_cell.length_a   1.000
_cell.length_b   1.000
_cell.length_c   1.000
_cell.angle_alpha   90.00
_cell.angle_beta   90.00
_cell.angle_gamma   90.00
#
_symmetry.space_group_name_H-M   'P 1'
#
loop_
_entity.id
_entity.type
_entity.pdbx_description
1 polymer ?
#
loop_
_entity_poly.entity_id
_entity_poly.type
_entity_poly.pdbx_seq_one_letter_code
_entity_poly.pdbx_strand_id
1 'polypeptide(L)'
;MAIAFDSASGATEGNQAGVTFAHTCTGSNLILIVAAWSHDLDSITGVTYDGDAMTLLDHITTEFGYHTYFYYKIAPSTGANNVIVSGGGVTANKWGAAVSYTGVKQTGFADDNAKNSCASCDTLQTSVTTILDNCWVVLMSGTGTDRTMGAGTGSTIRTVGGESFAIFDNGAPKTPAGGVDMTVDLSGNSYITSVIASFAPEPPSSSSSSSSSSSFSSSCSSSCSSSSSFSSSSSSSCSCSSCSSSSSCSCSSSCSSSKSSCSSSFSSSSSCSSSSSFSSCSSCSSSQSSSSSSSSSCSCSSSCSSSSSFSSSCSSSCSSSCSSSCSSSFSSSSSSSCSSSCSSSCSSSRSHATGFVTGEADMVRETKKFEKGMTVYLECYFRNMNSQLENPTSPTWKILDNKSNIVASGIPFSKGTGIYYFFWTSDTIGDYVTIFRGSLTGRSVAFRRKIKIIETKAVKQFSSSSSCSSSSSFSSSSSSSNSNSSCSSSYSSSSSSSCSSSCSSG
;
A
#
# COMPACT_ATOMS: atom_id res chain seq x y z
N MET A 1 -6.14 -20.31 -8.54
CA MET A 1 -7.48 -19.89 -9.03
C MET A 1 -7.34 -18.60 -9.81
N ALA A 2 -8.24 -18.28 -10.75
CA ALA A 2 -8.19 -17.00 -11.44
C ALA A 2 -8.65 -15.87 -10.51
N ILE A 3 -7.99 -14.72 -10.59
CA ILE A 3 -8.42 -13.52 -9.87
C ILE A 3 -9.72 -13.01 -10.50
N ALA A 4 -10.68 -12.62 -9.67
CA ALA A 4 -11.91 -11.95 -10.11
C ALA A 4 -12.25 -10.78 -9.19
N PHE A 5 -12.74 -9.69 -9.79
CA PHE A 5 -13.36 -8.59 -9.07
C PHE A 5 -14.59 -9.10 -8.29
N ASP A 6 -14.69 -8.72 -7.02
CA ASP A 6 -15.81 -9.10 -6.13
C ASP A 6 -16.76 -7.91 -5.96
N SER A 7 -16.32 -6.85 -5.28
CA SER A 7 -17.16 -5.67 -5.07
C SER A 7 -16.36 -4.36 -4.97
N ALA A 8 -17.08 -3.24 -5.04
CA ALA A 8 -16.52 -1.92 -4.78
C ALA A 8 -17.50 -1.05 -4.00
N SER A 9 -16.99 -0.20 -3.12
CA SER A 9 -17.77 0.84 -2.44
C SER A 9 -16.92 2.07 -2.19
N GLY A 10 -17.54 3.17 -1.81
CA GLY A 10 -16.83 4.40 -1.48
C GLY A 10 -17.74 5.36 -0.75
N ALA A 11 -17.13 6.27 0.00
CA ALA A 11 -17.83 7.32 0.71
C ALA A 11 -16.97 8.57 0.79
N THR A 12 -17.67 9.69 0.82
CA THR A 12 -17.11 11.00 1.12
C THR A 12 -17.62 11.46 2.46
N GLU A 13 -16.74 11.94 3.32
CA GLU A 13 -17.13 12.79 4.43
C GLU A 13 -16.36 14.10 4.34
N GLY A 14 -17.01 15.21 4.69
CA GLY A 14 -16.37 16.52 4.73
C GLY A 14 -15.35 16.62 5.88
N ASN A 15 -15.28 17.79 6.49
CA ASN A 15 -14.41 18.11 7.64
C ASN A 15 -14.74 17.28 8.90
N GLN A 16 -14.36 15.99 8.89
CA GLN A 16 -14.60 15.03 9.98
C GLN A 16 -13.31 14.32 10.40
N ALA A 17 -13.35 13.70 11.59
CA ALA A 17 -12.23 12.93 12.11
C ALA A 17 -11.96 11.66 11.27
N GLY A 18 -12.95 11.11 10.58
CA GLY A 18 -12.77 9.92 9.74
C GLY A 18 -13.87 9.78 8.70
N VAL A 19 -13.88 8.65 8.00
CA VAL A 19 -14.92 8.23 7.06
C VAL A 19 -15.35 6.81 7.43
N THR A 20 -16.65 6.55 7.55
CA THR A 20 -17.17 5.19 7.77
C THR A 20 -18.15 4.79 6.68
N PHE A 21 -17.95 3.63 6.07
CA PHE A 21 -18.85 3.11 5.05
C PHE A 21 -18.87 1.58 5.02
N ALA A 22 -19.98 1.00 4.53
CA ALA A 22 -20.12 -0.44 4.40
C ALA A 22 -19.40 -0.96 3.13
N HIS A 23 -18.78 -2.14 3.25
CA HIS A 23 -18.21 -2.88 2.12
C HIS A 23 -18.47 -4.37 2.30
N THR A 24 -18.91 -5.02 1.21
CA THR A 24 -19.27 -6.44 1.21
C THR A 24 -18.19 -7.26 0.55
N CYS A 25 -17.61 -8.23 1.27
CA CYS A 25 -16.69 -9.20 0.67
C CYS A 25 -17.39 -10.56 0.47
N THR A 26 -17.27 -11.16 -0.72
CA THR A 26 -17.84 -12.48 -1.01
C THR A 26 -16.84 -13.43 -1.65
N GLY A 27 -16.91 -14.72 -1.34
CA GLY A 27 -16.05 -15.75 -1.94
C GLY A 27 -14.88 -16.18 -1.04
N SER A 28 -13.78 -16.60 -1.66
CA SER A 28 -12.61 -17.17 -0.97
C SER A 28 -11.30 -16.62 -1.55
N ASN A 29 -10.21 -16.75 -0.79
CA ASN A 29 -8.90 -16.21 -1.15
C ASN A 29 -9.01 -14.73 -1.50
N LEU A 30 -9.59 -14.00 -0.55
CA LEU A 30 -9.98 -12.62 -0.69
C LEU A 30 -8.80 -11.69 -0.39
N ILE A 31 -8.81 -10.55 -1.07
CA ILE A 31 -8.10 -9.35 -0.64
C ILE A 31 -9.10 -8.19 -0.63
N LEU A 32 -9.03 -7.38 0.42
CA LEU A 32 -9.67 -6.08 0.50
C LEU A 32 -8.60 -5.00 0.37
N ILE A 33 -8.82 -4.07 -0.54
CA ILE A 33 -7.96 -2.92 -0.76
C ILE A 33 -8.77 -1.67 -0.44
N VAL A 34 -8.26 -0.82 0.44
CA VAL A 34 -8.90 0.43 0.84
C VAL A 34 -7.96 1.58 0.53
N ALA A 35 -8.45 2.50 -0.27
CA ALA A 35 -7.78 3.75 -0.50
C ALA A 35 -8.32 4.81 0.44
N ALA A 36 -7.41 5.61 0.98
CA ALA A 36 -7.77 6.80 1.74
C ALA A 36 -7.10 8.02 1.12
N TRP A 37 -7.74 9.17 1.27
CA TRP A 37 -7.20 10.45 0.84
C TRP A 37 -7.42 11.51 1.91
N SER A 38 -6.47 12.42 2.08
CA SER A 38 -6.61 13.58 2.95
C SER A 38 -6.03 14.86 2.36
N HIS A 39 -6.69 15.99 2.67
CA HIS A 39 -6.21 17.34 2.37
C HIS A 39 -5.28 17.89 3.46
N ASP A 40 -4.38 18.81 3.10
CA ASP A 40 -3.51 19.66 3.94
C ASP A 40 -2.47 18.98 4.85
N LEU A 41 -2.80 17.84 5.46
CA LEU A 41 -1.99 17.18 6.47
C LEU A 41 -1.99 15.67 6.31
N ASP A 42 -0.85 15.07 6.70
CA ASP A 42 -0.68 13.63 6.90
C ASP A 42 -1.50 13.21 8.13
N SER A 43 -2.81 13.11 7.92
CA SER A 43 -3.80 13.05 8.99
C SER A 43 -4.44 11.67 9.11
N ILE A 44 -4.34 10.79 8.12
CA ILE A 44 -4.89 9.44 8.22
C ILE A 44 -4.02 8.61 9.15
N THR A 45 -4.59 8.17 10.26
CA THR A 45 -3.87 7.41 11.31
C THR A 45 -4.03 5.91 11.18
N GLY A 46 -5.03 5.44 10.41
CA GLY A 46 -5.23 4.02 10.16
C GLY A 46 -6.56 3.72 9.50
N VAL A 47 -6.71 2.48 9.05
CA VAL A 47 -7.94 1.95 8.47
C VAL A 47 -8.27 0.63 9.16
N THR A 48 -9.54 0.41 9.51
CA THR A 48 -10.04 -0.88 9.99
C THR A 48 -11.15 -1.41 9.11
N TYR A 49 -11.25 -2.73 9.01
CA TYR A 49 -12.39 -3.44 8.42
C TYR A 49 -12.93 -4.46 9.42
N ASP A 50 -14.19 -4.32 9.80
CA ASP A 50 -14.81 -5.16 10.85
C ASP A 50 -14.08 -5.05 12.20
N GLY A 51 -13.59 -3.84 12.53
CA GLY A 51 -12.82 -3.56 13.75
C GLY A 51 -11.35 -3.99 13.70
N ASP A 52 -10.96 -4.86 12.78
CA ASP A 52 -9.57 -5.29 12.61
C ASP A 52 -8.75 -4.25 11.82
N ALA A 53 -7.54 -3.97 12.29
CA ALA A 53 -6.62 -3.08 11.59
C ALA A 53 -6.17 -3.64 10.23
N MET A 54 -6.14 -2.77 9.23
CA MET A 54 -5.56 -3.03 7.91
C MET A 54 -4.09 -2.63 7.87
N THR A 55 -3.34 -3.16 6.90
CA THR A 55 -1.92 -2.85 6.70
C THR A 55 -1.77 -1.72 5.68
N LEU A 56 -0.99 -0.69 6.01
CA LEU A 56 -0.58 0.34 5.05
C LEU A 56 0.50 -0.23 4.13
N LEU A 57 0.25 -0.23 2.81
CA LEU A 57 1.23 -0.60 1.79
C LEU A 57 2.19 0.57 1.51
N ASP A 58 1.67 1.71 1.05
CA ASP A 58 2.44 2.92 0.81
C ASP A 58 1.51 4.16 0.84
N HIS A 59 2.11 5.35 0.86
CA HIS A 59 1.43 6.60 0.61
C HIS A 59 2.32 7.56 -0.17
N ILE A 60 1.68 8.57 -0.77
CA ILE A 60 2.36 9.67 -1.46
C ILE A 60 1.71 10.98 -1.09
N THR A 61 2.52 12.04 -1.08
CA THR A 61 2.09 13.41 -0.84
C THR A 61 2.50 14.28 -2.03
N THR A 62 1.61 15.17 -2.45
CA THR A 62 1.95 16.25 -3.39
C THR A 62 2.76 17.36 -2.71
N GLU A 63 3.30 18.29 -3.47
CA GLU A 63 3.95 19.49 -2.90
C GLU A 63 2.97 20.42 -2.15
N PHE A 64 1.66 20.24 -2.35
CA PHE A 64 0.59 21.02 -1.71
C PHE A 64 -0.06 20.31 -0.51
N GLY A 65 0.46 19.15 -0.08
CA GLY A 65 -0.07 18.45 1.09
C GLY A 65 -1.33 17.64 0.83
N TYR A 66 -1.59 17.24 -0.42
CA TYR A 66 -2.59 16.20 -0.73
C TYR A 66 -1.97 14.82 -0.53
N HIS A 67 -2.60 13.96 0.25
CA HIS A 67 -2.10 12.64 0.60
C HIS A 67 -3.00 11.53 0.04
N THR A 68 -2.40 10.54 -0.62
CA THR A 68 -3.08 9.31 -1.06
C THR A 68 -2.45 8.12 -0.36
N TYR A 69 -3.24 7.30 0.31
CA TYR A 69 -2.81 6.13 1.09
C TYR A 69 -3.40 4.85 0.53
N PHE A 70 -2.59 3.80 0.49
CA PHE A 70 -2.98 2.47 0.06
C PHE A 70 -2.97 1.51 1.25
N TYR A 71 -4.15 1.08 1.71
CA TYR A 71 -4.31 0.05 2.73
C TYR A 71 -4.81 -1.26 2.12
N TYR A 72 -4.45 -2.38 2.75
CA TYR A 72 -4.94 -3.69 2.35
C TYR A 72 -5.18 -4.63 3.54
N LYS A 73 -6.03 -5.63 3.33
CA LYS A 73 -6.25 -6.77 4.23
C LYS A 73 -6.36 -8.04 3.41
N ILE A 74 -5.50 -9.01 3.73
CA ILE A 74 -5.57 -10.37 3.18
C ILE A 74 -6.57 -11.17 4.03
N ALA A 75 -7.36 -12.02 3.38
CA ALA A 75 -8.41 -12.80 4.02
C ALA A 75 -9.37 -11.94 4.88
N PRO A 76 -9.98 -10.86 4.34
CA PRO A 76 -11.03 -10.14 5.06
C PRO A 76 -12.20 -11.08 5.40
N SER A 77 -12.91 -10.78 6.49
CA SER A 77 -14.18 -11.46 6.81
C SER A 77 -15.18 -11.25 5.67
N THR A 78 -15.96 -12.30 5.35
CA THR A 78 -17.01 -12.20 4.35
C THR A 78 -18.27 -11.55 4.93
N GLY A 79 -19.14 -11.05 4.05
CA GLY A 79 -20.34 -10.31 4.45
C GLY A 79 -20.15 -8.79 4.40
N ALA A 80 -21.18 -8.06 4.80
CA ALA A 80 -21.18 -6.60 4.82
C ALA A 80 -20.64 -6.11 6.17
N ASN A 81 -19.44 -5.51 6.15
CA ASN A 81 -18.81 -4.94 7.34
C ASN A 81 -18.42 -3.48 7.09
N ASN A 82 -18.16 -2.75 8.17
CA ASN A 82 -17.74 -1.35 8.07
C ASN A 82 -16.25 -1.24 7.79
N VAL A 83 -15.91 -0.43 6.79
CA VAL A 83 -14.60 0.19 6.61
C VAL A 83 -14.60 1.50 7.40
N ILE A 84 -13.62 1.68 8.27
CA ILE A 84 -13.45 2.91 9.06
C ILE A 84 -12.07 3.48 8.73
N VAL A 85 -12.04 4.60 8.02
CA VAL A 85 -10.83 5.39 7.75
C VAL A 85 -10.71 6.42 8.88
N SER A 86 -9.72 6.25 9.75
CA SER A 86 -9.49 7.12 10.90
C SER A 86 -8.43 8.17 10.61
N GLY A 87 -8.63 9.40 11.08
CA GLY A 87 -7.61 10.43 11.02
C GLY A 87 -7.68 11.48 12.14
N GLY A 88 -6.58 12.20 12.33
CA GLY A 88 -6.51 13.37 13.18
C GLY A 88 -7.05 14.62 12.48
N GLY A 89 -7.33 15.68 13.26
CA GLY A 89 -7.75 16.98 12.74
C GLY A 89 -9.17 17.01 12.16
N VAL A 90 -9.87 18.12 12.40
CA VAL A 90 -11.23 18.36 11.87
C VAL A 90 -11.25 19.28 10.65
N THR A 91 -10.08 19.70 10.16
CA THR A 91 -9.99 20.77 9.15
C THR A 91 -9.76 20.26 7.72
N ALA A 92 -9.57 18.96 7.54
CA ALA A 92 -9.29 18.37 6.23
C ALA A 92 -10.41 17.42 5.80
N ASN A 93 -10.80 17.53 4.52
CA ASN A 93 -11.66 16.55 3.86
C ASN A 93 -10.94 15.20 3.82
N LYS A 94 -11.69 14.13 4.10
CA LYS A 94 -11.21 12.76 4.05
C LYS A 94 -12.11 11.93 3.15
N TRP A 95 -11.50 11.13 2.29
CA TRP A 95 -12.22 10.24 1.40
C TRP A 95 -11.75 8.81 1.56
N GLY A 96 -12.68 7.89 1.35
CA GLY A 96 -12.43 6.47 1.42
C GLY A 96 -13.10 5.75 0.26
N ALA A 97 -12.37 4.83 -0.37
CA ALA A 97 -12.96 3.88 -1.29
C ALA A 97 -12.36 2.49 -1.07
N ALA A 98 -13.13 1.46 -1.40
CA ALA A 98 -12.75 0.08 -1.19
C ALA A 98 -13.08 -0.77 -2.40
N VAL A 99 -12.21 -1.73 -2.70
CA VAL A 99 -12.44 -2.80 -3.69
C VAL A 99 -11.99 -4.13 -3.11
N SER A 100 -12.69 -5.20 -3.47
CA SER A 100 -12.32 -6.57 -3.11
C SER A 100 -12.12 -7.45 -4.35
N TYR A 101 -11.23 -8.43 -4.22
CA TYR A 101 -10.96 -9.42 -5.25
C TYR A 101 -10.88 -10.82 -4.64
N THR A 102 -11.36 -11.82 -5.36
CA THR A 102 -11.24 -13.25 -5.01
C THR A 102 -10.11 -13.92 -5.77
N GLY A 103 -9.72 -15.12 -5.32
CA GLY A 103 -8.71 -15.93 -6.01
C GLY A 103 -7.30 -15.35 -5.95
N VAL A 104 -7.02 -14.48 -4.97
CA VAL A 104 -5.73 -13.80 -4.77
C VAL A 104 -4.85 -14.59 -3.81
N LYS A 105 -3.53 -14.58 -4.04
CA LYS A 105 -2.54 -15.20 -3.17
C LYS A 105 -2.63 -14.66 -1.74
N GLN A 106 -2.81 -15.55 -0.76
CA GLN A 106 -3.03 -15.16 0.65
C GLN A 106 -1.75 -14.86 1.44
N THR A 107 -0.59 -14.70 0.79
CA THR A 107 0.69 -14.37 1.44
C THR A 107 1.57 -13.52 0.54
N GLY A 108 2.39 -12.66 1.14
CA GLY A 108 3.42 -11.89 0.41
C GLY A 108 2.88 -10.78 -0.48
N PHE A 109 1.76 -10.16 -0.11
CA PHE A 109 1.26 -8.95 -0.80
C PHE A 109 2.01 -7.70 -0.36
N ALA A 110 2.28 -6.73 -1.24
CA ALA A 110 2.10 -6.77 -2.70
C ALA A 110 3.28 -7.49 -3.38
N ASP A 111 3.11 -7.96 -4.63
CA ASP A 111 4.24 -8.52 -5.38
C ASP A 111 5.22 -7.41 -5.78
N ASP A 112 4.70 -6.30 -6.29
CA ASP A 112 5.43 -5.07 -6.59
C ASP A 112 4.50 -3.87 -6.42
N ASN A 113 5.07 -2.69 -6.13
CA ASN A 113 4.33 -1.44 -6.01
C ASN A 113 5.15 -0.23 -6.45
N ALA A 114 4.47 0.80 -6.89
CA ALA A 114 5.07 2.08 -7.26
C ALA A 114 4.14 3.24 -6.92
N LYS A 115 4.66 4.47 -7.03
CA LYS A 115 3.89 5.69 -6.82
C LYS A 115 4.35 6.77 -7.78
N ASN A 116 3.44 7.65 -8.16
CA ASN A 116 3.75 8.80 -8.98
C ASN A 116 2.92 10.01 -8.54
N SER A 117 3.43 11.20 -8.82
CA SER A 117 2.71 12.44 -8.57
C SER A 117 3.05 13.47 -9.62
N CYS A 118 2.10 14.33 -9.90
CA CYS A 118 2.26 15.43 -10.83
C CYS A 118 1.61 16.69 -10.25
N ALA A 119 2.27 17.83 -10.45
CA ALA A 119 1.83 19.10 -9.89
C ALA A 119 0.75 19.81 -10.74
N SER A 120 0.82 19.71 -12.07
CA SER A 120 -0.13 20.39 -12.94
C SER A 120 -0.23 19.64 -14.25
N CYS A 121 -1.08 18.62 -14.27
CA CYS A 121 -1.36 17.84 -15.47
C CYS A 121 -2.81 17.37 -15.49
N ASP A 122 -3.23 17.00 -16.69
CA ASP A 122 -4.54 16.40 -16.96
C ASP A 122 -4.47 14.88 -16.93
N THR A 123 -3.27 14.31 -17.00
CA THR A 123 -3.04 12.86 -17.04
C THR A 123 -1.85 12.47 -16.19
N LEU A 124 -1.95 11.32 -15.52
CA LEU A 124 -0.85 10.72 -14.75
C LEU A 124 -0.74 9.24 -15.08
N GLN A 125 0.39 8.84 -15.67
CA GLN A 125 0.73 7.43 -15.89
C GLN A 125 1.56 6.91 -14.72
N THR A 126 1.21 5.71 -14.25
CA THR A 126 1.94 4.99 -13.20
C THR A 126 2.19 3.57 -13.64
N SER A 127 3.41 3.07 -13.42
CA SER A 127 3.88 1.80 -13.94
C SER A 127 4.31 0.88 -12.81
N VAL A 128 4.03 -0.43 -12.94
CA VAL A 128 4.50 -1.48 -12.04
C VAL A 128 4.90 -2.71 -12.83
N THR A 129 5.81 -3.54 -12.32
CA THR A 129 6.19 -4.79 -12.99
C THR A 129 5.58 -5.98 -12.26
N THR A 130 4.67 -6.68 -12.94
CA THR A 130 4.13 -7.94 -12.40
C THR A 130 5.21 -9.03 -12.40
N ILE A 131 5.35 -9.76 -11.29
CA ILE A 131 6.38 -10.79 -11.11
C ILE A 131 5.92 -12.15 -11.66
N LEU A 132 4.62 -12.45 -11.54
CA LEU A 132 4.02 -13.73 -11.95
C LEU A 132 3.02 -13.52 -13.09
N ASP A 133 2.75 -14.59 -13.83
CA ASP A 133 1.68 -14.61 -14.84
C ASP A 133 0.30 -14.52 -14.16
N ASN A 134 -0.66 -13.97 -14.90
CA ASN A 134 -2.05 -13.78 -14.48
C ASN A 134 -2.23 -12.88 -13.24
N CYS A 135 -1.26 -12.01 -12.94
CA CYS A 135 -1.41 -10.98 -11.91
C CYS A 135 -2.48 -9.95 -12.30
N TRP A 136 -3.08 -9.31 -11.30
CA TRP A 136 -3.85 -8.09 -11.48
C TRP A 136 -3.09 -6.89 -10.93
N VAL A 137 -3.43 -5.71 -11.43
CA VAL A 137 -2.84 -4.45 -10.99
C VAL A 137 -3.96 -3.50 -10.60
N VAL A 138 -3.84 -2.91 -9.41
CA VAL A 138 -4.76 -1.92 -8.87
C VAL A 138 -4.03 -0.60 -8.67
N LEU A 139 -4.68 0.50 -9.02
CA LEU A 139 -4.17 1.86 -8.89
C LEU A 139 -5.16 2.68 -8.09
N MET A 140 -4.67 3.37 -7.08
CA MET A 140 -5.42 4.41 -6.36
C MET A 140 -4.95 5.76 -6.84
N SER A 141 -5.87 6.69 -7.04
CA SER A 141 -5.52 8.05 -7.40
C SER A 141 -6.34 9.06 -6.62
N GLY A 142 -5.73 10.19 -6.31
CA GLY A 142 -6.37 11.34 -5.73
C GLY A 142 -5.91 12.62 -6.41
N THR A 143 -6.82 13.56 -6.59
CA THR A 143 -6.53 14.90 -7.13
C THR A 143 -6.73 15.98 -6.07
N GLY A 144 -5.98 17.08 -6.18
CA GLY A 144 -6.06 18.21 -5.26
C GLY A 144 -7.20 19.19 -5.52
N THR A 145 -8.04 18.95 -6.52
CA THR A 145 -9.18 19.82 -6.82
C THR A 145 -10.42 18.98 -7.10
N ASP A 146 -11.62 19.55 -6.96
CA ASP A 146 -12.91 18.93 -7.26
C ASP A 146 -13.05 18.68 -8.78
N ARG A 147 -12.36 17.64 -9.26
CA ARG A 147 -12.25 17.27 -10.67
C ARG A 147 -12.53 15.80 -10.82
N THR A 148 -13.53 15.49 -11.63
CA THR A 148 -13.88 14.12 -11.98
C THR A 148 -12.69 13.37 -12.56
N MET A 149 -12.34 12.26 -11.93
CA MET A 149 -11.33 11.35 -12.46
C MET A 149 -11.92 10.38 -13.48
N GLY A 150 -11.22 10.24 -14.59
CA GLY A 150 -11.51 9.30 -15.68
C GLY A 150 -10.47 8.19 -15.75
N ALA A 151 -10.89 7.05 -16.30
CA ALA A 151 -9.98 5.97 -16.66
C ALA A 151 -9.29 6.29 -18.00
N GLY A 152 -7.96 6.44 -17.97
CA GLY A 152 -7.14 6.53 -19.17
C GLY A 152 -6.67 5.16 -19.65
N THR A 153 -5.67 5.15 -20.54
CA THR A 153 -5.10 3.93 -21.13
C THR A 153 -4.70 2.91 -20.06
N GLY A 154 -5.08 1.64 -20.30
CA GLY A 154 -4.71 0.51 -19.44
C GLY A 154 -5.45 0.45 -18.10
N SER A 155 -6.39 1.37 -17.84
CA SER A 155 -7.12 1.46 -16.57
C SER A 155 -8.63 1.22 -16.74
N THR A 156 -9.26 0.73 -15.69
CA THR A 156 -10.70 0.54 -15.54
C THR A 156 -11.08 1.09 -14.17
N ILE A 157 -11.98 2.07 -14.14
CA ILE A 157 -12.46 2.64 -12.88
C ILE A 157 -13.41 1.66 -12.19
N ARG A 158 -13.19 1.39 -10.90
CA ARG A 158 -14.03 0.47 -10.10
C ARG A 158 -14.96 1.19 -9.16
N THR A 159 -14.48 2.27 -8.55
CA THR A 159 -15.26 3.09 -7.64
C THR A 159 -14.66 4.48 -7.57
N VAL A 160 -15.53 5.43 -7.24
CA VAL A 160 -15.23 6.84 -7.07
C VAL A 160 -15.62 7.17 -5.63
N GLY A 161 -14.64 7.52 -4.79
CA GLY A 161 -14.84 7.90 -3.39
C GLY A 161 -15.08 9.40 -3.23
N GLY A 162 -15.72 10.04 -4.22
CA GLY A 162 -15.86 11.50 -4.35
C GLY A 162 -15.33 12.02 -5.67
N GLU A 163 -15.58 13.29 -6.01
CA GLU A 163 -15.17 13.84 -7.32
C GLU A 163 -13.66 13.72 -7.56
N SER A 164 -12.86 13.83 -6.49
CA SER A 164 -11.40 13.91 -6.53
C SER A 164 -10.66 12.61 -6.19
N PHE A 165 -11.37 11.49 -6.04
CA PHE A 165 -10.78 10.27 -5.49
C PHE A 165 -11.37 8.99 -6.12
N ALA A 166 -10.53 8.03 -6.56
CA ALA A 166 -10.99 6.82 -7.24
C ALA A 166 -9.98 5.66 -7.18
N ILE A 167 -10.51 4.46 -7.34
CA ILE A 167 -9.73 3.22 -7.49
C ILE A 167 -9.94 2.67 -8.89
N PHE A 168 -8.84 2.26 -9.51
CA PHE A 168 -8.75 1.69 -10.84
C PHE A 168 -8.09 0.32 -10.77
N ASP A 169 -8.33 -0.54 -11.77
CA ASP A 169 -7.48 -1.70 -12.05
C ASP A 169 -7.23 -1.85 -13.55
N ASN A 170 -6.42 -2.84 -13.93
CA ASN A 170 -6.10 -3.11 -15.33
C ASN A 170 -7.18 -3.95 -16.06
N GLY A 171 -8.31 -4.25 -15.41
CA GLY A 171 -9.49 -4.89 -16.01
C GLY A 171 -9.40 -6.39 -16.30
N ALA A 172 -8.19 -6.96 -16.39
CA ALA A 172 -7.96 -8.34 -16.77
C ALA A 172 -6.61 -8.88 -16.24
N PRO A 173 -6.42 -10.21 -16.17
CA PRO A 173 -5.13 -10.80 -15.81
C PRO A 173 -4.01 -10.37 -16.78
N LYS A 174 -2.86 -9.98 -16.25
CA LYS A 174 -1.65 -9.69 -17.02
C LYS A 174 -0.90 -10.99 -17.33
N THR A 175 -0.82 -11.35 -18.61
CA THR A 175 -0.06 -12.52 -19.10
C THR A 175 0.63 -12.19 -20.42
N PRO A 176 1.94 -12.49 -20.58
CA PRO A 176 2.87 -12.93 -19.54
C PRO A 176 3.17 -11.81 -18.51
N ALA A 177 3.85 -12.17 -17.43
CA ALA A 177 4.41 -11.25 -16.45
C ALA A 177 5.25 -10.15 -17.12
N GLY A 178 5.28 -8.97 -16.50
CA GLY A 178 6.02 -7.81 -17.01
C GLY A 178 5.36 -6.48 -16.67
N GLY A 179 5.83 -5.43 -17.34
CA GLY A 179 5.36 -4.05 -17.14
C GLY A 179 3.86 -3.89 -17.42
N VAL A 180 3.20 -3.17 -16.52
CA VAL A 180 1.82 -2.69 -16.66
C VAL A 180 1.82 -1.21 -16.38
N ASP A 181 1.35 -0.44 -17.36
CA ASP A 181 1.13 0.99 -17.24
C ASP A 181 -0.37 1.26 -17.12
N MET A 182 -0.74 2.09 -16.14
CA MET A 182 -2.09 2.58 -15.98
C MET A 182 -2.09 4.11 -15.95
N THR A 183 -2.97 4.71 -16.75
CA THR A 183 -3.13 6.17 -16.83
C THR A 183 -4.44 6.60 -16.19
N VAL A 184 -4.38 7.65 -15.38
CA VAL A 184 -5.56 8.37 -14.85
C VAL A 184 -5.70 9.67 -15.62
N ASP A 185 -6.92 9.98 -16.07
CA ASP A 185 -7.25 11.20 -16.80
C ASP A 185 -8.11 12.12 -15.93
N LEU A 186 -7.99 13.44 -16.10
CA LEU A 186 -8.79 14.47 -15.45
C LEU A 186 -9.44 15.39 -16.48
N SER A 187 -10.53 16.04 -16.08
CA SER A 187 -11.21 17.08 -16.88
C SER A 187 -10.49 18.45 -16.88
N GLY A 188 -9.23 18.51 -16.42
CA GLY A 188 -8.39 19.71 -16.43
C GLY A 188 -7.22 19.60 -15.44
N ASN A 189 -6.34 20.61 -15.46
CA ASN A 189 -5.05 20.50 -14.80
C ASN A 189 -5.21 20.52 -13.28
N SER A 190 -4.57 19.57 -12.60
CA SER A 190 -4.55 19.51 -11.15
C SER A 190 -3.29 18.82 -10.63
N TYR A 191 -3.18 18.80 -9.31
CA TYR A 191 -2.27 17.95 -8.58
C TYR A 191 -2.83 16.53 -8.59
N ILE A 192 -2.10 15.57 -9.15
CA ILE A 192 -2.51 14.16 -9.17
C ILE A 192 -1.50 13.36 -8.37
N THR A 193 -1.99 12.43 -7.56
CA THR A 193 -1.18 11.42 -6.87
C THR A 193 -1.70 10.05 -7.15
N SER A 194 -0.81 9.09 -7.31
CA SER A 194 -1.17 7.70 -7.49
C SER A 194 -0.27 6.76 -6.70
N VAL A 195 -0.86 5.66 -6.25
CA VAL A 195 -0.16 4.49 -5.71
C VAL A 195 -0.69 3.27 -6.46
N ILE A 196 0.20 2.48 -7.05
CA ILE A 196 -0.12 1.29 -7.84
C ILE A 196 0.49 0.05 -7.19
N ALA A 197 -0.22 -1.07 -7.21
CA ALA A 197 0.25 -2.33 -6.67
C ALA A 197 -0.20 -3.51 -7.53
N SER A 198 0.62 -4.55 -7.60
CA SER A 198 0.29 -5.81 -8.28
C SER A 198 0.10 -6.96 -7.29
N PHE A 199 -0.75 -7.91 -7.68
CA PHE A 199 -1.01 -9.12 -6.88
C PHE A 199 -1.27 -10.36 -7.73
N ALA A 200 -0.68 -11.46 -7.28
CA ALA A 200 -0.73 -12.75 -7.93
C ALA A 200 -1.99 -13.56 -7.57
N PRO A 201 -2.40 -14.47 -8.47
CA PRO A 201 -3.44 -15.44 -8.18
C PRO A 201 -3.01 -16.40 -7.07
N GLU A 202 -3.98 -16.89 -6.30
CA GLU A 202 -3.77 -18.01 -5.38
C GLU A 202 -3.28 -19.21 -6.19
N PRO A 203 -2.14 -19.85 -5.84
CA PRO A 203 -1.67 -21.03 -6.54
C PRO A 203 -2.77 -22.11 -6.60
N PRO A 204 -2.80 -22.94 -7.66
CA PRO A 204 -3.72 -24.06 -7.69
C PRO A 204 -3.49 -24.90 -6.44
N SER A 205 -4.54 -25.08 -5.64
CA SER A 205 -4.49 -25.96 -4.48
C SER A 205 -3.97 -27.30 -4.98
N SER A 206 -2.81 -27.72 -4.50
CA SER A 206 -2.30 -29.05 -4.82
C SER A 206 -3.33 -30.01 -4.26
N SER A 207 -4.21 -30.53 -5.11
CA SER A 207 -5.11 -31.58 -4.72
C SER A 207 -4.21 -32.73 -4.36
N SER A 208 -3.96 -32.89 -3.06
CA SER A 208 -3.39 -34.11 -2.52
C SER A 208 -4.39 -35.17 -2.93
N SER A 209 -4.12 -35.82 -4.06
CA SER A 209 -4.77 -37.04 -4.44
C SER A 209 -4.41 -38.00 -3.33
N SER A 210 -5.28 -38.06 -2.32
CA SER A 210 -5.30 -39.11 -1.34
C SER A 210 -5.57 -40.37 -2.15
N SER A 211 -4.51 -40.96 -2.68
CA SER A 211 -4.51 -42.29 -3.24
C SER A 211 -4.92 -43.18 -2.08
N SER A 212 -6.22 -43.49 -2.06
CA SER A 212 -6.81 -44.50 -1.21
C SER A 212 -6.13 -45.83 -1.58
N SER A 213 -4.95 -46.09 -1.03
CA SER A 213 -4.34 -47.39 -1.06
C SER A 213 -5.25 -48.28 -0.22
N SER A 214 -6.21 -48.93 -0.88
CA SER A 214 -6.99 -50.03 -0.33
C SER A 214 -6.02 -51.18 -0.05
N SER A 215 -5.35 -51.12 1.10
CA SER A 215 -4.66 -52.26 1.67
C SER A 215 -5.72 -53.27 2.11
N PHE A 216 -6.13 -54.13 1.17
CA PHE A 216 -6.84 -55.37 1.43
C PHE A 216 -5.96 -56.24 2.34
N SER A 217 -6.17 -56.13 3.64
CA SER A 217 -5.62 -57.06 4.61
C SER A 217 -6.53 -58.29 4.66
N SER A 218 -6.25 -59.25 3.77
CA SER A 218 -6.85 -60.58 3.74
C SER A 218 -6.53 -61.31 5.04
N SER A 219 -7.39 -61.17 6.06
CA SER A 219 -7.29 -61.94 7.30
C SER A 219 -8.15 -63.18 7.14
N CYS A 220 -7.55 -64.25 6.61
CA CYS A 220 -8.11 -65.59 6.71
C CYS A 220 -7.92 -66.09 8.14
N SER A 221 -8.99 -66.12 8.93
CA SER A 221 -9.04 -66.81 10.21
C SER A 221 -10.24 -67.75 10.23
N SER A 222 -9.93 -69.02 9.97
CA SER A 222 -10.82 -70.17 10.11
C SER A 222 -11.21 -70.35 11.56
N SER A 223 -12.50 -70.36 11.88
CA SER A 223 -13.02 -70.90 13.14
C SER A 223 -14.42 -71.45 12.91
N CYS A 224 -14.47 -72.77 12.79
CA CYS A 224 -15.65 -73.60 12.89
C CYS A 224 -16.23 -73.53 14.30
N SER A 225 -17.55 -73.38 14.42
CA SER A 225 -18.36 -73.98 15.49
C SER A 225 -19.85 -73.90 15.17
N SER A 226 -20.44 -75.09 15.14
CA SER A 226 -21.85 -75.39 15.03
C SER A 226 -22.67 -74.75 16.15
N SER A 227 -23.92 -74.37 15.87
CA SER A 227 -25.10 -74.78 16.65
C SER A 227 -26.39 -74.25 16.04
N SER A 228 -27.30 -75.20 15.87
CA SER A 228 -28.72 -75.12 15.53
C SER A 228 -29.54 -74.11 16.36
N SER A 229 -30.57 -73.52 15.75
CA SER A 229 -31.97 -73.69 16.19
C SER A 229 -32.98 -73.04 15.23
N PHE A 230 -34.06 -73.78 15.02
CA PHE A 230 -35.24 -73.51 14.21
C PHE A 230 -36.03 -72.28 14.70
N SER A 231 -36.70 -71.57 13.78
CA SER A 231 -38.17 -71.52 13.75
C SER A 231 -38.70 -70.83 12.50
N SER A 232 -39.75 -71.46 11.99
CA SER A 232 -40.50 -71.25 10.77
C SER A 232 -41.35 -69.98 10.80
N SER A 233 -41.62 -69.39 9.63
CA SER A 233 -43.00 -69.12 9.16
C SER A 233 -43.03 -68.68 7.69
N SER A 234 -43.84 -69.42 6.95
CA SER A 234 -44.32 -69.26 5.58
C SER A 234 -44.85 -67.83 5.30
N SER A 235 -44.83 -67.29 4.08
CA SER A 235 -45.65 -67.73 2.94
C SER A 235 -45.28 -66.96 1.65
N SER A 236 -45.25 -67.69 0.52
CA SER A 236 -45.94 -67.43 -0.77
C SER A 236 -45.89 -66.00 -1.39
N SER A 237 -45.61 -65.76 -2.68
CA SER A 237 -45.69 -66.60 -3.88
C SER A 237 -45.32 -65.78 -5.15
N CYS A 238 -45.00 -66.52 -6.23
CA CYS A 238 -45.13 -66.20 -7.69
C CYS A 238 -44.39 -64.98 -8.30
N SER A 239 -43.86 -64.98 -9.53
CA SER A 239 -43.70 -65.99 -10.59
C SER A 239 -42.67 -65.48 -11.62
N CYS A 240 -42.01 -66.46 -12.24
CA CYS A 240 -41.27 -66.47 -13.49
C CYS A 240 -41.79 -65.58 -14.64
N SER A 241 -40.89 -65.15 -15.54
CA SER A 241 -40.87 -65.60 -16.95
C SER A 241 -39.68 -65.05 -17.73
N SER A 242 -39.05 -65.98 -18.44
CA SER A 242 -37.99 -65.84 -19.42
C SER A 242 -38.46 -65.12 -20.69
N CYS A 243 -37.54 -64.46 -21.40
CA CYS A 243 -37.55 -64.47 -22.86
C CYS A 243 -36.14 -64.28 -23.44
N SER A 244 -35.72 -65.30 -24.18
CA SER A 244 -34.60 -65.32 -25.11
C SER A 244 -34.98 -64.62 -26.42
N SER A 245 -33.99 -64.06 -27.13
CA SER A 245 -33.72 -64.15 -28.60
C SER A 245 -32.88 -62.94 -29.04
N SER A 246 -31.62 -63.15 -29.46
CA SER A 246 -31.16 -63.20 -30.88
C SER A 246 -31.29 -61.82 -31.57
N SER A 247 -30.25 -61.19 -32.14
CA SER A 247 -29.53 -61.65 -33.35
C SER A 247 -28.33 -60.73 -33.69
N SER A 248 -27.22 -61.36 -34.11
CA SER A 248 -26.26 -61.01 -35.19
C SER A 248 -25.91 -59.55 -35.56
N CYS A 249 -24.60 -59.25 -35.62
CA CYS A 249 -23.91 -58.53 -36.71
C CYS A 249 -22.41 -58.90 -36.71
N SER A 250 -21.83 -59.08 -37.89
CA SER A 250 -20.52 -59.67 -38.17
C SER A 250 -19.52 -58.65 -38.75
N CYS A 251 -18.22 -59.02 -38.75
CA CYS A 251 -17.10 -58.55 -39.59
C CYS A 251 -16.53 -57.13 -39.23
N SER A 252 -15.22 -56.81 -39.26
CA SER A 252 -14.07 -57.33 -40.00
C SER A 252 -12.74 -56.91 -39.34
N SER A 253 -11.70 -57.72 -39.58
CA SER A 253 -10.29 -57.50 -39.30
C SER A 253 -9.68 -56.30 -40.03
N SER A 254 -8.67 -55.66 -39.45
CA SER A 254 -7.48 -55.15 -40.16
C SER A 254 -6.34 -54.86 -39.18
N CYS A 255 -5.22 -55.50 -39.45
CA CYS A 255 -3.91 -55.39 -38.81
C CYS A 255 -3.17 -54.15 -39.30
N SER A 256 -2.38 -53.52 -38.43
CA SER A 256 -1.24 -52.68 -38.84
C SER A 256 -0.20 -52.64 -37.72
N SER A 257 0.96 -53.20 -38.06
CA SER A 257 2.19 -53.29 -37.28
C SER A 257 2.91 -51.94 -37.28
N SER A 258 3.47 -51.52 -36.14
CA SER A 258 4.59 -50.58 -36.12
C SER A 258 5.52 -50.88 -34.96
N LYS A 259 6.79 -51.09 -35.34
CA LYS A 259 7.96 -51.36 -34.52
C LYS A 259 8.47 -50.05 -33.87
N SER A 260 8.95 -50.10 -32.63
CA SER A 260 10.09 -49.31 -32.15
C SER A 260 10.53 -49.86 -30.78
N SER A 261 11.64 -50.59 -30.73
CA SER A 261 12.99 -50.10 -30.40
C SER A 261 13.21 -49.94 -28.90
N CYS A 262 13.70 -51.01 -28.28
CA CYS A 262 14.24 -51.05 -26.94
C CYS A 262 15.66 -50.46 -26.95
N SER A 263 15.94 -49.51 -26.05
CA SER A 263 17.30 -49.11 -25.69
C SER A 263 17.41 -49.05 -24.18
N SER A 264 18.07 -50.05 -23.62
CA SER A 264 18.53 -50.14 -22.25
C SER A 264 19.76 -49.25 -22.04
N SER A 265 19.80 -48.51 -20.93
CA SER A 265 21.05 -47.92 -20.43
C SER A 265 21.07 -48.00 -18.91
N PHE A 266 21.96 -48.86 -18.42
CA PHE A 266 22.44 -48.90 -17.05
C PHE A 266 23.17 -47.61 -16.70
N SER A 267 22.98 -47.09 -15.49
CA SER A 267 24.05 -46.44 -14.73
C SER A 267 23.72 -46.45 -13.23
N SER A 268 24.60 -47.11 -12.50
CA SER A 268 24.67 -47.18 -11.05
C SER A 268 25.32 -45.91 -10.50
N SER A 269 24.79 -45.37 -9.40
CA SER A 269 25.63 -44.88 -8.30
C SER A 269 24.80 -44.49 -7.08
N SER A 270 25.23 -45.10 -5.98
CA SER A 270 24.84 -44.99 -4.58
C SER A 270 25.25 -43.68 -3.91
N SER A 271 24.46 -43.21 -2.95
CA SER A 271 24.97 -42.65 -1.70
C SER A 271 23.89 -42.52 -0.62
N CYS A 272 24.28 -42.96 0.57
CA CYS A 272 23.53 -43.11 1.81
C CYS A 272 23.46 -41.80 2.61
N SER A 273 22.50 -41.71 3.53
CA SER A 273 22.49 -41.02 4.85
C SER A 273 21.13 -40.34 5.08
N SER A 274 20.51 -40.24 6.25
CA SER A 274 20.57 -40.93 7.54
C SER A 274 19.29 -40.46 8.26
N SER A 275 18.59 -41.40 8.89
CA SER A 275 17.33 -41.18 9.59
C SER A 275 17.57 -40.61 11.00
N SER A 276 16.74 -39.66 11.44
CA SER A 276 16.51 -39.44 12.86
C SER A 276 15.09 -38.91 13.08
N SER A 277 14.19 -39.84 13.41
CA SER A 277 12.83 -39.56 13.87
C SER A 277 12.85 -39.47 15.40
N PHE A 278 12.32 -38.38 15.96
CA PHE A 278 11.98 -38.30 17.38
C PHE A 278 10.47 -38.33 17.54
N SER A 279 10.02 -39.33 18.30
CA SER A 279 8.67 -39.51 18.82
C SER A 279 8.41 -38.56 20.00
N SER A 280 7.17 -38.08 20.17
CA SER A 280 6.51 -37.90 21.48
C SER A 280 4.99 -37.67 21.33
N CYS A 281 4.25 -38.65 21.85
CA CYS A 281 2.95 -38.65 22.57
C CYS A 281 2.09 -37.37 22.59
N SER A 282 0.84 -37.40 22.12
CA SER A 282 -0.40 -37.85 22.82
C SER A 282 -0.98 -36.82 23.82
N SER A 283 -2.18 -36.31 23.54
CA SER A 283 -3.30 -36.15 24.51
C SER A 283 -4.61 -35.66 23.84
N CYS A 284 -5.63 -36.52 23.91
CA CYS A 284 -7.05 -36.29 24.30
C CYS A 284 -7.84 -35.13 23.64
N SER A 285 -8.81 -35.41 22.76
CA SER A 285 -10.23 -35.71 23.05
C SER A 285 -11.11 -34.48 23.31
N SER A 286 -12.00 -34.16 22.37
CA SER A 286 -13.42 -33.89 22.67
C SER A 286 -14.24 -33.75 21.39
N SER A 287 -15.20 -34.65 21.27
CA SER A 287 -16.23 -34.81 20.24
C SER A 287 -17.29 -33.71 20.36
N GLN A 288 -17.73 -33.12 19.24
CA GLN A 288 -19.09 -32.59 19.11
C GLN A 288 -19.65 -32.93 17.73
N SER A 289 -20.62 -33.83 17.76
CA SER A 289 -21.51 -34.19 16.68
C SER A 289 -22.75 -33.30 16.79
N SER A 290 -23.13 -32.62 15.71
CA SER A 290 -24.48 -32.06 15.56
C SER A 290 -24.93 -32.14 14.13
N SER A 291 -26.08 -32.76 13.97
CA SER A 291 -26.66 -33.34 12.78
C SER A 291 -27.30 -32.29 11.87
N SER A 292 -27.19 -32.54 10.57
CA SER A 292 -28.00 -31.94 9.52
C SER A 292 -29.45 -32.43 9.60
N SER A 293 -30.40 -31.53 9.41
CA SER A 293 -31.81 -31.87 9.14
C SER A 293 -32.38 -30.86 8.15
N SER A 294 -32.60 -31.35 6.94
CA SER A 294 -33.37 -30.72 5.88
C SER A 294 -34.85 -30.73 6.24
N SER A 295 -35.56 -29.63 6.02
CA SER A 295 -37.03 -29.63 5.88
C SER A 295 -37.45 -28.50 4.97
N SER A 296 -37.92 -28.89 3.80
CA SER A 296 -38.64 -28.09 2.82
C SER A 296 -40.11 -27.99 3.22
N SER A 297 -40.69 -26.79 3.14
CA SER A 297 -42.14 -26.63 3.00
C SER A 297 -42.47 -25.31 2.31
N CYS A 298 -43.00 -25.43 1.10
CA CYS A 298 -43.64 -24.39 0.32
C CYS A 298 -44.99 -24.03 0.96
N SER A 299 -45.39 -22.76 0.94
CA SER A 299 -46.81 -22.36 0.90
C SER A 299 -46.93 -20.93 0.39
N CYS A 300 -47.59 -20.81 -0.76
CA CYS A 300 -48.08 -19.56 -1.34
C CYS A 300 -49.33 -19.11 -0.58
N SER A 301 -49.52 -17.80 -0.38
CA SER A 301 -50.84 -17.14 -0.36
C SER A 301 -50.69 -15.63 -0.44
N SER A 302 -51.19 -15.07 -1.52
CA SER A 302 -51.43 -13.65 -1.76
C SER A 302 -52.62 -13.17 -0.92
N SER A 303 -52.59 -11.94 -0.42
CA SER A 303 -53.76 -11.04 -0.36
C SER A 303 -53.37 -9.61 0.04
N CYS A 304 -53.90 -8.69 -0.75
CA CYS A 304 -53.90 -7.23 -0.66
C CYS A 304 -54.62 -6.68 0.58
N SER A 305 -54.18 -5.51 1.09
CA SER A 305 -54.98 -4.27 1.11
C SER A 305 -54.33 -3.15 1.94
N SER A 306 -54.50 -1.95 1.43
CA SER A 306 -54.07 -0.63 1.87
C SER A 306 -54.66 -0.18 3.22
N SER A 307 -53.96 0.70 3.96
CA SER A 307 -54.38 2.10 4.25
C SER A 307 -53.86 2.66 5.59
N SER A 308 -53.58 3.98 5.56
CA SER A 308 -53.68 5.00 6.61
C SER A 308 -52.66 5.08 7.77
N SER A 309 -51.80 6.08 7.63
CA SER A 309 -51.40 7.14 8.57
C SER A 309 -52.04 7.18 9.98
N PHE A 310 -51.23 7.39 11.02
CA PHE A 310 -51.45 8.44 12.05
C PHE A 310 -50.20 8.64 12.92
N SER A 311 -49.85 9.90 13.12
CA SER A 311 -48.82 10.43 14.02
C SER A 311 -49.22 10.30 15.49
N SER A 312 -48.29 10.10 16.42
CA SER A 312 -48.34 10.71 17.76
C SER A 312 -46.98 10.72 18.44
N SER A 313 -46.60 11.90 18.90
CA SER A 313 -45.47 12.22 19.76
C SER A 313 -45.71 11.75 21.21
N CYS A 314 -44.67 11.25 21.89
CA CYS A 314 -44.68 11.07 23.34
C CYS A 314 -43.39 11.63 23.95
N SER A 315 -43.47 12.89 24.39
CA SER A 315 -42.54 13.48 25.35
C SER A 315 -42.88 12.96 26.74
N SER A 316 -41.88 12.61 27.56
CA SER A 316 -42.08 12.36 28.99
C SER A 316 -40.86 12.84 29.76
N SER A 317 -41.06 13.99 30.39
CA SER A 317 -40.18 14.64 31.36
C SER A 317 -40.30 13.91 32.71
N CYS A 318 -39.17 13.54 33.30
CA CYS A 318 -39.10 13.06 34.68
C CYS A 318 -38.13 13.94 35.46
N SER A 319 -38.68 14.95 36.14
CA SER A 319 -38.00 15.71 37.19
C SER A 319 -38.30 15.04 38.53
N SER A 320 -37.29 14.77 39.36
CA SER A 320 -37.47 14.58 40.80
C SER A 320 -36.15 14.79 41.55
N SER A 321 -36.28 15.61 42.58
CA SER A 321 -35.28 16.24 43.43
C SER A 321 -34.59 15.27 44.40
N CYS A 322 -33.32 15.56 44.74
CA CYS A 322 -32.69 15.11 45.99
C CYS A 322 -31.76 16.22 46.51
N SER A 323 -32.24 16.95 47.51
CA SER A 323 -31.48 17.88 48.34
C SER A 323 -30.67 17.10 49.38
N SER A 324 -29.43 17.50 49.68
CA SER A 324 -28.76 17.26 50.97
C SER A 324 -27.56 18.18 51.13
N SER A 325 -27.70 19.08 52.11
CA SER A 325 -26.72 20.05 52.57
C SER A 325 -25.74 19.40 53.55
N CYS A 326 -24.45 19.74 53.46
CA CYS A 326 -23.50 19.62 54.57
C CYS A 326 -22.56 20.84 54.55
N SER A 327 -22.61 21.65 55.61
CA SER A 327 -21.71 22.75 55.90
C SER A 327 -20.89 22.41 57.15
N SER A 328 -19.59 22.71 57.14
CA SER A 328 -18.72 23.06 58.30
C SER A 328 -17.26 23.09 57.80
N SER A 329 -16.59 24.24 57.63
CA SER A 329 -16.00 25.12 58.66
C SER A 329 -14.91 24.44 59.49
N PHE A 330 -13.65 24.89 59.37
CA PHE A 330 -12.53 24.90 60.34
C PHE A 330 -11.23 25.22 59.56
N SER A 331 -10.20 25.91 60.02
CA SER A 331 -9.99 27.12 60.82
C SER A 331 -8.54 27.53 60.55
N SER A 332 -8.29 28.82 60.47
CA SER A 332 -6.97 29.44 60.50
C SER A 332 -6.29 29.19 61.85
N SER A 333 -4.97 28.97 61.88
CA SER A 333 -4.14 29.20 63.07
C SER A 333 -2.71 29.54 62.68
N SER A 334 -2.25 30.67 63.22
CA SER A 334 -0.93 31.27 63.11
C SER A 334 -0.01 30.81 64.26
N SER A 335 1.25 31.26 64.20
CA SER A 335 2.31 31.27 65.24
C SER A 335 2.94 29.91 65.60
N SER A 336 4.25 29.75 65.89
CA SER A 336 5.32 30.69 66.25
C SER A 336 6.70 29.99 66.27
N SER A 337 7.74 30.74 65.90
CA SER A 337 9.07 30.92 66.51
C SER A 337 9.76 29.80 67.32
N CYS A 338 10.95 29.38 66.87
CA CYS A 338 12.18 29.16 67.68
C CYS A 338 13.37 28.89 66.73
N SER A 339 14.34 29.80 66.60
CA SER A 339 15.57 29.92 67.41
C SER A 339 16.79 29.25 66.74
N SER A 340 17.76 30.13 66.49
CA SER A 340 19.14 30.03 66.05
C SER A 340 19.93 28.78 66.48
N SER A 341 20.77 28.27 65.58
CA SER A 341 22.14 27.82 65.90
C SER A 341 23.01 27.83 64.65
N CYS A 342 24.13 28.51 64.80
CA CYS A 342 25.21 28.78 63.87
C CYS A 342 26.10 27.54 63.67
N SER A 343 26.53 27.30 62.42
CA SER A 343 27.72 26.47 62.13
C SER A 343 28.24 26.81 60.75
N SER A 344 29.38 27.48 60.74
CA SER A 344 30.16 27.91 59.58
C SER A 344 30.88 26.71 58.96
N SER A 345 30.60 26.42 57.69
CA SER A 345 31.42 25.51 56.89
C SER A 345 31.60 26.10 55.49
N CYS A 346 32.83 26.53 55.25
CA CYS A 346 33.32 27.16 54.03
C CYS A 346 33.30 26.13 52.88
N SER A 347 32.38 26.29 51.93
CA SER A 347 32.42 25.57 50.66
C SER A 347 32.35 26.59 49.54
N SER A 348 33.47 26.73 48.83
CA SER A 348 33.70 27.64 47.72
C SER A 348 32.68 27.45 46.59
N SER A 349 31.58 28.19 46.63
CA SER A 349 30.62 28.30 45.54
C SER A 349 31.23 29.18 44.44
N ARG A 350 31.77 28.54 43.40
CA ARG A 350 32.01 29.18 42.10
C ARG A 350 30.69 29.77 41.61
N SER A 351 30.56 31.08 41.69
CA SER A 351 29.53 31.85 40.99
C SER A 351 29.75 31.66 39.49
N HIS A 352 28.98 30.74 38.87
CA HIS A 352 28.80 30.72 37.43
C HIS A 352 28.03 31.98 37.06
N ALA A 353 28.75 33.03 36.65
CA ALA A 353 28.18 34.11 35.90
C ALA A 353 27.60 33.51 34.61
N THR A 354 26.28 33.40 34.51
CA THR A 354 25.58 33.13 33.26
C THR A 354 25.68 34.38 32.39
N GLY A 355 26.83 34.56 31.77
CA GLY A 355 26.97 35.47 30.64
C GLY A 355 26.07 34.95 29.53
N PHE A 356 25.03 35.73 29.18
CA PHE A 356 24.24 35.47 28.00
C PHE A 356 25.14 35.68 26.78
N VAL A 357 25.61 34.58 26.20
CA VAL A 357 26.29 34.61 24.91
C VAL A 357 25.21 34.82 23.86
N THR A 358 24.99 36.07 23.45
CA THR A 358 24.16 36.43 22.27
C THR A 358 24.88 36.14 20.95
N GLY A 359 25.80 35.17 20.95
CA GLY A 359 26.55 34.75 19.77
C GLY A 359 25.85 33.57 19.09
N GLU A 360 26.01 33.47 17.77
CA GLU A 360 25.61 32.29 17.00
C GLU A 360 26.18 31.02 17.63
N ALA A 361 25.36 30.26 18.33
CA ALA A 361 25.77 29.01 18.94
C ALA A 361 25.72 27.88 17.90
N ASP A 362 26.71 26.98 17.96
CA ASP A 362 26.66 25.71 17.22
C ASP A 362 25.50 24.87 17.77
N MET A 363 24.41 24.76 17.01
CA MET A 363 23.19 24.14 17.48
C MET A 363 23.25 22.61 17.41
N VAL A 364 23.87 22.09 16.36
CA VAL A 364 24.03 20.65 16.13
C VAL A 364 25.47 20.42 15.67
N ARG A 365 26.18 19.53 16.38
CA ARG A 365 27.52 19.08 16.01
C ARG A 365 27.54 17.57 16.00
N GLU A 366 27.96 16.98 14.89
CA GLU A 366 28.12 15.53 14.80
C GLU A 366 29.37 15.15 14.03
N THR A 367 30.07 14.11 14.49
CA THR A 367 31.24 13.54 13.82
C THR A 367 30.86 12.22 13.15
N LYS A 368 31.19 12.05 11.87
CA LYS A 368 30.95 10.80 11.15
C LYS A 368 32.04 10.55 10.11
N LYS A 369 32.36 9.27 9.89
CA LYS A 369 33.29 8.83 8.86
C LYS A 369 32.59 8.75 7.52
N PHE A 370 33.18 9.36 6.48
CA PHE A 370 32.68 9.30 5.11
C PHE A 370 33.75 8.73 4.17
N GLU A 371 33.31 7.94 3.19
CA GLU A 371 34.14 7.49 2.08
C GLU A 371 34.11 8.49 0.93
N LYS A 372 35.16 8.48 0.10
CA LYS A 372 35.26 9.33 -1.08
C LYS A 372 34.13 9.01 -2.06
N GLY A 373 33.43 10.04 -2.50
CA GLY A 373 32.31 9.96 -3.43
C GLY A 373 30.96 9.67 -2.77
N MET A 374 30.89 9.45 -1.46
CA MET A 374 29.60 9.31 -0.77
C MET A 374 28.87 10.64 -0.73
N THR A 375 27.59 10.63 -1.11
CA THR A 375 26.69 11.79 -0.96
C THR A 375 25.89 11.64 0.32
N VAL A 376 26.00 12.64 1.20
CA VAL A 376 25.35 12.65 2.50
C VAL A 376 24.12 13.53 2.42
N TYR A 377 22.98 12.99 2.87
CA TYR A 377 21.75 13.76 3.10
C TYR A 377 21.53 13.96 4.60
N LEU A 378 21.47 15.22 5.01
CA LEU A 378 21.30 15.60 6.41
C LEU A 378 20.01 16.41 6.54
N GLU A 379 19.12 15.96 7.43
CA GLU A 379 17.86 16.64 7.76
C GLU A 379 17.89 17.04 9.24
N CYS A 380 17.67 18.32 9.51
CA CYS A 380 17.70 18.93 10.83
C CYS A 380 16.32 19.47 11.19
N TYR A 381 15.92 19.26 12.44
CA TYR A 381 14.63 19.70 12.97
C TYR A 381 14.87 20.72 14.10
N PHE A 382 14.27 21.89 13.96
CA PHE A 382 14.34 22.98 14.93
C PHE A 382 13.04 22.99 15.72
N ARG A 383 13.16 22.82 17.04
CA ARG A 383 12.02 22.86 17.96
C ARG A 383 12.29 23.86 19.08
N ASN A 384 11.25 24.53 19.52
CA ASN A 384 11.29 25.35 20.74
C ASN A 384 11.17 24.46 22.00
N MET A 385 11.23 25.08 23.20
CA MET A 385 11.09 24.33 24.47
C MET A 385 9.74 23.62 24.62
N ASN A 386 8.71 24.06 23.89
CA ASN A 386 7.40 23.44 23.88
C ASN A 386 7.30 22.31 22.83
N SER A 387 8.43 21.87 22.27
CA SER A 387 8.52 20.86 21.20
C SER A 387 7.80 21.22 19.89
N GLN A 388 7.39 22.48 19.70
CA GLN A 388 6.82 22.95 18.44
C GLN A 388 7.94 23.27 17.45
N LEU A 389 7.71 22.97 16.17
CA LEU A 389 8.67 23.30 15.11
C LEU A 389 8.74 24.82 14.92
N GLU A 390 9.95 25.36 14.80
CA GLU A 390 10.19 26.80 14.65
C GLU A 390 11.29 27.05 13.61
N ASN A 391 11.15 28.08 12.78
CA ASN A 391 12.17 28.42 11.79
C ASN A 391 13.33 29.16 12.45
N PRO A 392 14.58 28.67 12.31
CA PRO A 392 15.76 29.45 12.68
C PRO A 392 15.90 30.67 11.77
N THR A 393 16.36 31.76 12.36
CA THR A 393 16.82 32.94 11.64
C THR A 393 18.22 32.65 11.09
N SER A 394 18.39 32.86 9.79
CA SER A 394 19.67 32.68 9.07
C SER A 394 20.34 31.30 9.28
N PRO A 395 19.67 30.19 8.92
CA PRO A 395 20.27 28.86 9.05
C PRO A 395 21.47 28.72 8.12
N THR A 396 22.57 28.19 8.65
CA THR A 396 23.77 27.87 7.88
C THR A 396 24.32 26.51 8.31
N TRP A 397 25.07 25.85 7.43
CA TRP A 397 25.76 24.61 7.75
C TRP A 397 27.22 24.67 7.32
N LYS A 398 28.07 23.89 8.00
CA LYS A 398 29.49 23.71 7.70
C LYS A 398 29.87 22.24 7.90
N ILE A 399 30.83 21.78 7.11
CA ILE A 399 31.49 20.49 7.28
C ILE A 399 32.95 20.78 7.52
N LEU A 400 33.47 20.22 8.60
CA LEU A 400 34.87 20.30 8.96
C LEU A 400 35.55 18.95 8.73
N ASP A 401 36.81 18.95 8.30
CA ASP A 401 37.64 17.74 8.33
C ASP A 401 38.15 17.41 9.74
N ASN A 402 38.93 16.34 9.87
CA ASN A 402 39.56 15.92 11.13
C ASN A 402 40.59 16.93 11.69
N LYS A 403 41.02 17.91 10.89
CA LYS A 403 41.90 19.02 11.29
C LYS A 403 41.12 20.29 11.59
N SER A 404 39.78 20.22 11.61
CA SER A 404 38.86 21.34 11.81
C SER A 404 38.91 22.40 10.70
N ASN A 405 39.40 22.07 9.50
CA ASN A 405 39.30 22.95 8.33
C ASN A 405 37.89 22.86 7.73
N ILE A 406 37.33 24.00 7.31
CA ILE A 406 36.04 24.02 6.61
C ILE A 406 36.25 23.48 5.19
N VAL A 407 35.70 22.30 4.91
CA VAL A 407 35.73 21.66 3.57
C VAL A 407 34.49 22.01 2.74
N ALA A 408 33.38 22.34 3.39
CA ALA A 408 32.17 22.82 2.73
C ALA A 408 31.31 23.65 3.70
N SER A 409 30.52 24.58 3.14
CA SER A 409 29.54 25.35 3.88
C SER A 409 28.45 25.89 2.97
N GLY A 410 27.27 26.17 3.51
CA GLY A 410 26.20 26.77 2.74
C GLY A 410 24.96 27.13 3.55
N ILE A 411 23.92 27.52 2.81
CA ILE A 411 22.56 27.74 3.33
C ILE A 411 21.77 26.46 3.05
N PRO A 412 21.06 25.88 4.03
CA PRO A 412 20.29 24.66 3.85
C PRO A 412 18.93 24.96 3.20
N PHE A 413 18.36 23.96 2.53
CA PHE A 413 17.03 24.05 1.94
C PHE A 413 15.96 23.86 3.03
N SER A 414 14.87 24.64 2.97
CA SER A 414 13.72 24.47 3.86
C SER A 414 12.74 23.46 3.26
N LYS A 415 12.17 22.60 4.12
CA LYS A 415 11.10 21.64 3.78
C LYS A 415 9.77 22.00 4.46
N GLY A 416 9.70 23.20 5.05
CA GLY A 416 8.59 23.64 5.87
C GLY A 416 9.06 24.14 7.24
N THR A 417 8.11 24.47 8.10
CA THR A 417 8.39 25.08 9.40
C THR A 417 9.30 24.20 10.25
N GLY A 418 10.49 24.71 10.58
CA GLY A 418 11.48 24.08 11.43
C GLY A 418 12.17 22.84 10.85
N ILE A 419 12.08 22.57 9.54
CA ILE A 419 12.72 21.41 8.91
C ILE A 419 13.64 21.88 7.78
N TYR A 420 14.93 21.56 7.90
CA TYR A 420 15.95 21.97 6.93
C TYR A 420 16.81 20.80 6.51
N TYR A 421 17.27 20.78 5.27
CA TYR A 421 18.14 19.74 4.76
C TYR A 421 19.23 20.26 3.83
N PHE A 422 20.28 19.47 3.63
CA PHE A 422 21.29 19.73 2.61
C PHE A 422 21.93 18.42 2.11
N PHE A 423 22.60 18.53 0.96
CA PHE A 423 23.38 17.46 0.35
C PHE A 423 24.84 17.88 0.28
N TRP A 424 25.75 16.93 0.53
CA TRP A 424 27.17 17.14 0.32
C TRP A 424 27.85 15.83 -0.09
N THR A 425 28.75 15.88 -1.06
CA THR A 425 29.52 14.72 -1.51
C THR A 425 30.96 14.84 -1.06
N SER A 426 31.46 13.82 -0.36
CA SER A 426 32.84 13.83 0.12
C SER A 426 33.83 13.64 -1.03
N ASP A 427 34.89 14.45 -1.08
CA ASP A 427 35.98 14.34 -2.05
C ASP A 427 37.13 13.45 -1.56
N THR A 428 37.17 13.21 -0.24
CA THR A 428 38.24 12.51 0.47
C THR A 428 37.65 11.49 1.45
N ILE A 429 38.47 10.54 1.92
CA ILE A 429 38.08 9.58 2.96
C ILE A 429 38.52 10.14 4.30
N GLY A 430 37.63 10.24 5.29
CA GLY A 430 37.98 10.79 6.58
C GLY A 430 36.82 10.88 7.56
N ASP A 431 37.14 11.32 8.78
CA ASP A 431 36.16 11.74 9.77
C ASP A 431 35.84 13.22 9.55
N TYR A 432 34.56 13.53 9.44
CA TYR A 432 34.08 14.89 9.24
C TYR A 432 33.13 15.28 10.35
N VAL A 433 33.17 16.57 10.71
CA VAL A 433 32.27 17.18 11.67
C VAL A 433 31.26 18.03 10.93
N THR A 434 30.01 17.64 10.96
CA THR A 434 28.91 18.46 10.46
C THR A 434 28.43 19.39 11.57
N ILE A 435 28.39 20.68 11.26
CA ILE A 435 27.89 21.73 12.14
C ILE A 435 26.70 22.42 11.46
N PHE A 436 25.59 22.53 12.19
CA PHE A 436 24.47 23.38 11.79
C PHE A 436 24.34 24.55 12.77
N ARG A 437 24.19 25.75 12.21
CA ARG A 437 23.99 27.00 12.93
C ARG A 437 22.69 27.65 12.53
N GLY A 438 22.10 28.36 13.47
CA GLY A 438 20.93 29.20 13.29
C GLY A 438 20.67 29.94 14.59
N SER A 439 19.98 31.08 14.52
CA SER A 439 19.52 31.77 15.72
C SER A 439 18.02 31.53 15.86
N LEU A 440 17.57 31.03 17.00
CA LEU A 440 16.14 30.94 17.33
C LEU A 440 15.80 32.09 18.27
N THR A 441 14.62 32.68 18.05
CA THR A 441 14.07 33.73 18.91
C THR A 441 13.59 33.11 20.22
N GLY A 442 14.50 32.92 21.18
CA GLY A 442 14.18 32.34 22.48
C GLY A 442 15.09 31.16 22.81
N ARG A 443 15.03 30.68 24.06
CA ARG A 443 15.85 29.60 24.61
C ARG A 443 15.52 28.24 23.97
N SER A 444 15.74 28.09 22.67
CA SER A 444 15.36 26.91 21.93
C SER A 444 16.48 25.87 21.89
N VAL A 445 16.12 24.60 21.73
CA VAL A 445 17.05 23.47 21.72
C VAL A 445 16.90 22.75 20.39
N ALA A 446 17.96 22.69 19.59
CA ALA A 446 17.93 21.89 18.37
C ALA A 446 17.98 20.40 18.73
N PHE A 447 17.05 19.61 18.20
CA PHE A 447 17.05 18.17 18.34
C PHE A 447 17.23 17.52 16.97
N ARG A 448 18.18 16.60 16.89
CA ARG A 448 18.41 15.85 15.68
C ARG A 448 17.62 14.56 15.70
N ARG A 449 16.80 14.31 14.67
CA ARG A 449 16.04 13.07 14.57
C ARG A 449 16.44 12.15 13.41
N LYS A 450 17.29 12.57 12.45
CA LYS A 450 17.68 11.66 11.36
C LYS A 450 18.92 12.10 10.57
N ILE A 451 19.87 11.18 10.38
CA ILE A 451 20.76 11.20 9.20
C ILE A 451 20.31 10.10 8.30
N LYS A 452 20.16 10.39 7.02
CA LYS A 452 20.06 9.34 6.03
C LYS A 452 21.30 9.44 5.15
N ILE A 453 22.24 8.52 5.34
CA ILE A 453 23.32 8.37 4.36
C ILE A 453 22.68 7.72 3.14
N ILE A 454 22.77 8.41 2.00
CA ILE A 454 22.36 7.85 0.72
C ILE A 454 23.65 7.42 0.03
N GLU A 455 23.97 6.13 0.11
CA GLU A 455 25.09 5.58 -0.65
C GLU A 455 24.73 5.55 -2.14
N THR A 456 24.94 6.68 -2.82
CA THR A 456 25.12 6.65 -4.26
C THR A 456 26.50 6.07 -4.53
N LYS A 457 26.58 4.74 -4.73
CA LYS A 457 27.76 4.15 -5.36
C LYS A 457 27.96 4.91 -6.67
N ALA A 458 29.11 5.59 -6.81
CA ALA A 458 29.49 6.20 -8.06
C ALA A 458 29.35 5.13 -9.14
N VAL A 459 28.40 5.31 -10.07
CA VAL A 459 28.28 4.45 -11.24
C VAL A 459 29.61 4.59 -11.95
N LYS A 460 30.40 3.52 -11.93
CA LYS A 460 31.73 3.46 -12.55
C LYS A 460 31.51 3.74 -14.04
N GLN A 461 31.72 4.98 -14.47
CA GLN A 461 31.65 5.34 -15.89
C GLN A 461 32.70 4.51 -16.62
N PHE A 462 32.25 3.51 -17.38
CA PHE A 462 33.08 2.85 -18.37
C PHE A 462 33.35 3.86 -19.48
N SER A 463 34.51 4.52 -19.43
CA SER A 463 35.01 5.27 -20.57
C SER A 463 35.45 4.28 -21.65
N SER A 464 34.53 3.94 -22.56
CA SER A 464 34.87 3.24 -23.80
C SER A 464 35.45 4.24 -24.79
N SER A 465 36.78 4.36 -24.84
CA SER A 465 37.48 5.05 -25.92
C SER A 465 37.48 4.17 -27.17
N SER A 466 36.50 4.34 -28.06
CA SER A 466 36.52 3.77 -29.40
C SER A 466 37.15 4.76 -30.38
N SER A 467 38.41 4.51 -30.73
CA SER A 467 39.10 5.14 -31.86
C SER A 467 38.61 4.53 -33.17
N CYS A 468 37.82 5.27 -33.95
CA CYS A 468 37.47 4.91 -35.32
C CYS A 468 38.45 5.57 -36.30
N SER A 469 39.36 4.77 -36.84
CA SER A 469 40.15 5.08 -38.02
C SER A 469 39.33 4.70 -39.25
N SER A 470 38.98 5.68 -40.09
CA SER A 470 38.33 5.42 -41.38
C SER A 470 39.12 6.08 -42.50
N SER A 471 39.87 5.25 -43.21
CA SER A 471 40.49 5.55 -44.50
C SER A 471 39.83 4.67 -45.56
N SER A 472 39.13 5.27 -46.52
CA SER A 472 39.07 4.77 -47.90
C SER A 472 38.37 5.76 -48.82
N SER A 473 39.14 6.17 -49.81
CA SER A 473 38.86 6.93 -51.02
C SER A 473 37.83 6.28 -51.94
N PHE A 474 37.00 7.09 -52.62
CA PHE A 474 36.56 6.80 -53.99
C PHE A 474 36.24 8.10 -54.74
N SER A 475 36.67 8.10 -56.00
CA SER A 475 36.80 9.22 -56.93
C SER A 475 35.62 9.29 -57.90
N SER A 476 35.19 10.50 -58.30
CA SER A 476 34.62 10.75 -59.64
C SER A 476 34.38 12.24 -59.93
N SER A 477 35.33 12.81 -60.68
CA SER A 477 35.20 13.66 -61.87
C SER A 477 33.86 14.32 -62.25
N SER A 478 33.85 15.67 -62.18
CA SER A 478 33.59 16.66 -63.25
C SER A 478 32.59 16.38 -64.39
N SER A 479 31.60 17.26 -64.53
CA SER A 479 31.20 17.87 -65.81
C SER A 479 30.33 19.14 -65.62
N SER A 480 30.54 20.05 -66.56
CA SER A 480 30.11 21.45 -66.67
C SER A 480 28.79 21.64 -67.42
N SER A 481 28.02 22.70 -67.11
CA SER A 481 27.33 23.53 -68.13
C SER A 481 26.60 24.75 -67.54
N ASN A 482 26.97 25.93 -68.07
CA ASN A 482 26.22 27.20 -68.06
C ASN A 482 24.84 27.09 -68.73
N SER A 483 23.85 27.88 -68.29
CA SER A 483 22.94 28.64 -69.18
C SER A 483 22.21 29.78 -68.44
N ASN A 484 21.91 30.83 -69.21
CA ASN A 484 21.42 32.17 -68.89
C ASN A 484 19.91 32.31 -68.52
N SER A 485 19.61 33.46 -67.89
CA SER A 485 18.44 34.38 -68.10
C SER A 485 17.04 33.88 -67.68
N SER A 486 16.06 34.63 -67.16
CA SER A 486 15.71 36.07 -67.23
C SER A 486 14.61 36.42 -66.20
N CYS A 487 14.37 37.73 -66.01
CA CYS A 487 13.09 38.40 -65.67
C CYS A 487 12.62 38.55 -64.20
N SER A 488 12.95 39.71 -63.63
CA SER A 488 12.05 40.80 -63.16
C SER A 488 10.63 40.48 -62.66
N SER A 489 10.28 40.90 -61.43
CA SER A 489 9.37 42.03 -61.10
C SER A 489 8.67 41.88 -59.73
N SER A 490 8.92 42.86 -58.85
CA SER A 490 7.97 43.63 -58.00
C SER A 490 6.72 42.96 -57.38
N TYR A 491 6.55 43.04 -56.04
CA TYR A 491 5.51 43.86 -55.37
C TYR A 491 5.54 43.75 -53.81
N SER A 492 5.73 44.92 -53.23
CA SER A 492 5.28 45.55 -51.97
C SER A 492 4.37 44.83 -50.95
N SER A 493 4.83 44.85 -49.69
CA SER A 493 4.18 45.33 -48.43
C SER A 493 2.68 45.08 -48.17
N SER A 494 2.35 44.54 -47.00
CA SER A 494 1.63 45.29 -45.93
C SER A 494 1.49 44.49 -44.63
N SER A 495 1.84 45.17 -43.54
CA SER A 495 1.63 44.82 -42.14
C SER A 495 0.36 45.48 -41.62
N SER A 496 -0.48 44.76 -40.87
CA SER A 496 -1.64 45.31 -40.17
C SER A 496 -1.65 44.90 -38.69
N SER A 497 -1.45 45.92 -37.86
CA SER A 497 -1.70 45.97 -36.42
C SER A 497 -3.17 46.35 -36.16
N SER A 498 -3.84 45.66 -35.25
CA SER A 498 -5.17 46.04 -34.75
C SER A 498 -5.13 46.30 -33.25
N CYS A 499 -5.23 47.58 -32.90
CA CYS A 499 -5.70 48.06 -31.60
C CYS A 499 -7.22 48.16 -31.63
N SER A 500 -7.89 47.75 -30.57
CA SER A 500 -9.29 48.14 -30.30
C SER A 500 -9.46 48.45 -28.82
N SER A 501 -9.68 49.73 -28.55
CA SER A 501 -10.12 50.31 -27.29
C SER A 501 -11.55 50.81 -27.48
N SER A 502 -12.47 50.45 -26.58
CA SER A 502 -13.82 50.98 -26.52
C SER A 502 -14.17 51.33 -25.08
N CYS A 503 -14.53 52.60 -24.85
CA CYS A 503 -14.97 53.17 -23.59
C CYS A 503 -16.47 52.90 -23.31
N SER A 504 -16.76 52.76 -22.01
CA SER A 504 -17.87 53.32 -21.22
C SER A 504 -19.31 53.34 -21.75
N SER A 505 -20.24 52.77 -20.98
CA SER A 505 -21.26 53.47 -20.15
C SER A 505 -22.43 52.52 -19.82
N GLY A 506 -22.91 52.52 -18.56
CA GLY A 506 -24.15 51.84 -18.13
C GLY A 506 -23.95 50.90 -16.96
#